data_AF-A0A410MC80-F1
#
_entry.id   AF-A0A410MC80-F1
#
_cell.length_a   1.000
_cell.length_b   1.000
_cell.length_c   1.000
_cell.angle_alpha   90.00
_cell.angle_beta   90.00
_cell.angle_gamma   90.00
#
_symmetry.space_group_name_H-M   'P 1'
#
loop_
_entity.id
_entity.type
_entity.pdbx_description
1 polymer ?
#
loop_
_entity_poly.entity_id
_entity_poly.type
_entity_poly.pdbx_seq_one_letter_code
_entity_poly.pdbx_strand_id
1 'polypeptide(L)'
;MERSSWRGLPSSDETREGSNMDFVTGGAYNGKSEWVREKLLERENEVTWIDLANEKIPIPGASILVVENIEYMVKENEVASAIEELEEILHWEKGEGGRLAVLIGSDTTKGIVPLERSDREWRDRTGFLFQTVMKQADNAYLIWFGLGEKLK
;
A
#
# COMPACT_ATOMS: atom_id res chain seq x y z
N MET A 1 -16.62 -5.82 -24.28
CA MET A 1 -15.59 -5.49 -23.26
C MET A 1 -15.91 -4.10 -22.75
N GLU A 2 -16.60 -4.00 -21.62
CA GLU A 2 -16.72 -2.72 -20.93
C GLU A 2 -15.32 -2.30 -20.48
N ARG A 3 -14.94 -1.07 -20.83
CA ARG A 3 -13.71 -0.47 -20.29
C ARG A 3 -13.93 -0.32 -18.79
N SER A 4 -13.08 -0.96 -17.98
CA SER A 4 -13.19 -0.94 -16.52
C SER A 4 -13.32 0.50 -16.02
N SER A 5 -14.39 0.75 -15.26
CA SER A 5 -14.88 2.06 -14.79
C SER A 5 -13.83 2.93 -14.08
N TRP A 6 -12.77 2.31 -13.56
CA TRP A 6 -11.71 2.98 -12.80
C TRP A 6 -10.56 3.55 -13.63
N ARG A 7 -10.48 3.26 -14.95
CA ARG A 7 -9.42 3.83 -15.83
C ARG A 7 -9.50 5.35 -16.01
N GLY A 8 -10.57 5.99 -15.53
CA GLY A 8 -10.75 7.44 -15.54
C GLY A 8 -10.66 8.09 -14.16
N LEU A 9 -10.36 7.33 -13.09
CA LEU A 9 -10.13 7.91 -11.77
C LEU A 9 -8.83 8.73 -11.82
N PRO A 10 -8.81 9.92 -11.20
CA PRO A 10 -7.63 10.78 -11.22
C PRO A 10 -6.47 10.04 -10.58
N SER A 11 -5.46 9.70 -11.38
CA SER A 11 -4.11 9.45 -10.86
C SER A 11 -3.46 10.83 -10.80
N SER A 12 -3.53 11.52 -9.66
CA SER A 12 -2.86 12.81 -9.53
C SER A 12 -1.36 12.63 -9.85
N ASP A 13 -0.89 13.22 -10.95
CA ASP A 13 0.51 13.13 -11.42
C ASP A 13 1.45 14.07 -10.64
N GLU A 14 0.99 14.68 -9.56
CA GLU A 14 1.78 15.58 -8.72
C GLU A 14 2.44 14.79 -7.58
N THR A 15 3.76 14.70 -7.60
CA THR A 15 4.55 14.32 -6.44
C THR A 15 4.23 15.26 -5.28
N ARG A 16 3.90 14.70 -4.11
CA ARG A 16 3.48 15.46 -2.92
C ARG A 16 4.71 16.06 -2.24
N GLU A 17 4.78 17.39 -2.17
CA GLU A 17 5.83 18.07 -1.42
C GLU A 17 5.57 17.93 0.09
N GLY A 18 6.56 17.47 0.85
CA GLY A 18 6.44 17.26 2.30
C GLY A 18 5.68 16.00 2.73
N SER A 19 5.51 15.01 1.85
CA SER A 19 5.02 13.69 2.26
C SER A 19 6.12 12.85 2.91
N ASN A 20 5.67 11.90 3.74
CA ASN A 20 6.46 10.89 4.40
C ASN A 20 5.71 9.55 4.37
N MET A 21 5.58 8.98 3.17
CA MET A 21 4.97 7.68 2.94
C MET A 21 5.92 6.70 2.24
N ASP A 22 6.13 5.55 2.85
CA ASP A 22 6.94 4.46 2.31
C ASP A 22 6.03 3.34 1.77
N PHE A 23 6.28 2.90 0.54
CA PHE A 23 5.62 1.74 -0.02
C PHE A 23 6.57 0.53 -0.07
N VAL A 24 6.15 -0.59 0.51
CA VAL A 24 6.93 -1.82 0.53
C VAL A 24 6.14 -2.93 -0.17
N THR A 25 6.73 -3.49 -1.23
CA THR A 25 6.09 -4.54 -2.00
C THR A 25 7.01 -5.72 -2.26
N GLY A 26 6.45 -6.82 -2.73
CA GLY A 26 7.13 -8.09 -2.95
C GLY A 26 6.12 -9.23 -2.99
N GLY A 27 6.57 -10.44 -3.30
CA GLY A 27 5.68 -11.60 -3.31
C GLY A 27 5.18 -11.98 -1.91
N ALA A 28 4.29 -12.98 -1.86
CA ALA A 28 3.93 -13.64 -0.61
C ALA A 28 5.18 -14.23 0.08
N TYR A 29 5.23 -14.15 1.41
CA TYR A 29 6.34 -14.71 2.23
C TYR A 29 7.75 -14.24 1.86
N ASN A 30 7.90 -13.06 1.25
CA ASN A 30 9.21 -12.50 0.90
C ASN A 30 9.91 -11.74 2.04
N GLY A 31 9.37 -11.74 3.27
CA GLY A 31 9.99 -11.06 4.41
C GLY A 31 9.73 -9.55 4.49
N LYS A 32 8.67 -9.05 3.84
CA LYS A 32 8.34 -7.60 3.79
C LYS A 32 8.22 -6.97 5.18
N SER A 33 7.38 -7.57 6.03
CA SER A 33 7.08 -7.10 7.39
C SER A 33 8.32 -7.07 8.29
N GLU A 34 9.13 -8.12 8.23
CA GLU A 34 10.38 -8.25 8.97
C GLU A 34 11.38 -7.19 8.50
N TRP A 35 11.52 -7.02 7.18
CA TRP A 35 12.38 -5.99 6.61
C TRP A 35 11.98 -4.58 7.05
N VAL A 36 10.68 -4.26 7.09
CA VAL A 36 10.19 -2.96 7.60
C VAL A 36 10.58 -2.75 9.05
N ARG A 37 10.37 -3.75 9.91
CA ARG A 37 10.73 -3.67 11.34
C ARG A 37 12.23 -3.42 11.52
N GLU A 38 13.07 -4.15 10.79
CA GLU A 38 14.52 -4.08 10.94
C GLU A 38 15.17 -2.87 10.27
N LYS A 39 14.62 -2.38 9.16
CA LYS A 39 15.30 -1.36 8.32
C LYS A 39 14.68 0.01 8.40
N LEU A 40 13.36 0.10 8.57
CA LEU A 40 12.67 1.38 8.65
C LEU A 40 12.36 1.77 10.10
N LEU A 41 12.05 0.78 10.94
CA LEU A 41 11.48 1.03 12.26
C LEU A 41 12.36 0.53 13.43
N GLU A 42 13.63 0.23 13.18
CA GLU A 42 14.55 -0.37 14.19
C GLU A 42 14.60 0.42 15.51
N ARG A 43 14.46 1.75 15.42
CA ARG A 43 14.57 2.68 16.55
C ARG A 43 13.24 3.21 17.05
N GLU A 44 12.15 2.78 16.43
CA GLU A 44 10.82 3.32 16.66
C GLU A 44 10.05 2.46 17.66
N ASN A 45 9.54 3.10 18.71
CA ASN A 45 8.88 2.40 19.82
C ASN A 45 7.36 2.60 19.84
N GLU A 46 6.84 3.57 19.09
CA GLU A 46 5.41 3.89 19.01
C GLU A 46 4.89 3.70 17.59
N VAL A 47 4.51 2.46 17.28
CA VAL A 47 4.03 2.06 15.96
C VAL A 47 2.63 1.48 16.09
N THR A 48 1.69 2.02 15.31
CA THR A 48 0.39 1.36 15.08
C THR A 48 0.53 0.48 13.85
N TRP A 49 0.30 -0.84 14.01
CA TRP A 49 0.45 -1.82 12.94
C TRP A 49 -0.90 -2.49 12.68
N ILE A 50 -1.41 -2.36 11.45
CA ILE A 50 -2.73 -2.84 11.04
C ILE A 50 -2.57 -3.85 9.93
N ASP A 51 -3.27 -4.97 10.05
CA ASP A 51 -3.41 -5.95 8.98
C ASP A 51 -4.81 -5.85 8.37
N LEU A 52 -4.91 -5.29 7.16
CA LEU A 52 -6.19 -5.10 6.46
C LEU A 52 -6.88 -6.41 6.07
N ALA A 53 -6.18 -7.55 6.10
CA ALA A 53 -6.84 -8.84 5.90
C ALA A 53 -7.76 -9.20 7.10
N ASN A 54 -7.54 -8.58 8.27
CA ASN A 54 -8.19 -8.96 9.52
C ASN A 54 -8.88 -7.78 10.23
N GLU A 55 -8.46 -6.54 9.97
CA GLU A 55 -8.87 -5.36 10.73
C GLU A 55 -9.20 -4.18 9.82
N LYS A 56 -9.98 -3.22 10.32
CA LYS A 56 -10.20 -1.92 9.66
C LYS A 56 -9.15 -0.93 10.12
N ILE A 57 -8.82 0.05 9.29
CA ILE A 57 -7.89 1.13 9.65
C ILE A 57 -8.51 2.02 10.74
N PRO A 58 -7.93 2.10 11.95
CA PRO A 58 -8.30 3.12 12.92
C PRO A 58 -7.59 4.44 12.59
N ILE A 59 -8.02 5.56 13.18
CA ILE A 59 -7.21 6.78 13.21
C ILE A 59 -6.13 6.59 14.29
N PRO A 60 -4.83 6.49 13.93
CA PRO A 60 -3.78 6.22 14.91
C PRO A 60 -3.52 7.43 15.81
N GLY A 61 -3.30 7.17 17.10
CA GLY A 61 -2.74 8.15 18.03
C GLY A 61 -1.20 8.26 17.95
N ALA A 62 -0.53 7.24 17.43
CA ALA A 62 0.93 7.19 17.27
C ALA A 62 1.41 8.08 16.10
N SER A 63 2.72 8.31 16.00
CA SER A 63 3.35 9.02 14.87
C SER A 63 3.59 8.11 13.66
N ILE A 64 3.58 6.79 13.83
CA ILE A 64 3.86 5.82 12.77
C ILE A 64 2.69 4.86 12.59
N LEU A 65 2.23 4.73 11.35
CA LEU A 65 1.22 3.78 10.93
C LEU A 65 1.80 2.84 9.89
N VAL A 66 1.77 1.54 10.17
CA VAL A 66 2.05 0.48 9.21
C VAL A 66 0.73 -0.18 8.84
N VAL A 67 0.43 -0.25 7.54
CA VAL A 67 -0.76 -0.93 7.02
C VAL A 67 -0.31 -2.05 6.10
N GLU A 68 -0.60 -3.29 6.48
CA GLU A 68 -0.27 -4.48 5.70
C GLU A 68 -1.45 -5.00 4.90
N ASN A 69 -1.11 -5.76 3.87
CA ASN A 69 -2.05 -6.42 2.98
C ASN A 69 -2.99 -5.42 2.29
N ILE A 70 -2.45 -4.29 1.85
CA ILE A 70 -3.24 -3.20 1.22
C ILE A 70 -3.95 -3.65 -0.06
N GLU A 71 -3.55 -4.76 -0.69
CA GLU A 71 -4.31 -5.38 -1.78
C GLU A 71 -5.75 -5.77 -1.38
N TYR A 72 -6.03 -5.95 -0.09
CA TYR A 72 -7.36 -6.26 0.42
C TYR A 72 -8.32 -5.06 0.38
N MET A 73 -7.81 -3.83 0.27
CA MET A 73 -8.65 -2.63 0.06
C MET A 73 -9.54 -2.78 -1.19
N VAL A 74 -9.07 -3.53 -2.20
CA VAL A 74 -9.76 -3.73 -3.49
C VAL A 74 -10.23 -5.17 -3.72
N LYS A 75 -10.23 -6.03 -2.69
CA LYS A 75 -10.64 -7.44 -2.85
C LYS A 75 -12.13 -7.54 -3.16
N GLU A 76 -12.95 -6.96 -2.30
CA GLU A 76 -14.41 -6.94 -2.45
C GLU A 76 -14.95 -5.55 -2.76
N ASN A 77 -14.13 -4.50 -2.58
CA ASN A 77 -14.55 -3.12 -2.80
C ASN A 77 -14.24 -2.64 -4.23
N GLU A 78 -14.98 -1.60 -4.64
CA GLU A 78 -14.63 -0.82 -5.82
C GLU A 78 -13.34 -0.04 -5.60
N VAL A 79 -12.62 0.21 -6.69
CA VAL A 79 -11.34 0.95 -6.64
C VAL A 79 -11.52 2.35 -6.06
N ALA A 80 -12.65 3.01 -6.32
CA ALA A 80 -12.92 4.34 -5.78
C ALA A 80 -12.91 4.35 -4.23
N SER A 81 -13.53 3.35 -3.59
CA SER A 81 -13.54 3.23 -2.13
C SER A 81 -12.14 2.97 -1.56
N ALA A 82 -11.32 2.17 -2.25
CA ALA A 82 -9.93 1.98 -1.84
C ALA A 82 -9.08 3.25 -1.99
N ILE A 83 -9.38 4.10 -2.97
CA ILE A 83 -8.72 5.41 -3.09
C ILE A 83 -9.13 6.32 -1.93
N GLU A 84 -10.41 6.34 -1.55
CA GLU A 84 -10.87 7.11 -0.38
C GLU A 84 -10.15 6.65 0.90
N GLU A 85 -10.03 5.33 1.14
CA GLU A 85 -9.27 4.79 2.28
C GLU A 85 -7.79 5.19 2.23
N LEU A 86 -7.17 5.15 1.04
CA LEU A 86 -5.80 5.61 0.86
C LEU A 86 -5.67 7.12 1.15
N GLU A 87 -6.61 7.94 0.69
CA GLU A 87 -6.65 9.38 0.96
C GLU A 87 -6.75 9.69 2.46
N GLU A 88 -7.51 8.90 3.23
CA GLU A 88 -7.57 9.04 4.69
C GLU A 88 -6.20 8.80 5.35
N ILE A 89 -5.50 7.73 4.96
CA ILE A 89 -4.13 7.45 5.46
C ILE A 89 -3.20 8.60 5.10
N LEU A 90 -3.27 9.05 3.85
CA LEU A 90 -2.44 10.13 3.33
C LEU A 90 -2.76 11.50 3.96
N HIS A 91 -4.00 11.72 4.38
CA HIS A 91 -4.38 12.92 5.12
C HIS A 91 -3.85 12.87 6.56
N TRP A 92 -3.96 11.71 7.21
CA TRP A 92 -3.40 11.49 8.54
C TRP A 92 -1.87 11.69 8.55
N GLU A 93 -1.17 11.19 7.54
CA GLU A 93 0.29 11.32 7.36
C GLU A 93 0.73 12.79 7.30
N LYS A 94 -0.01 13.63 6.58
CA LYS A 94 0.23 15.09 6.52
C LYS A 94 -0.13 15.86 7.78
N GLY A 95 -0.65 15.19 8.81
CA GLY A 95 -0.94 15.79 10.09
C GLY A 95 0.33 16.31 10.79
N GLU A 96 0.14 16.91 11.97
CA GLU A 96 1.25 17.45 12.74
C GLU A 96 2.17 16.34 13.28
N GLY A 97 3.47 16.65 13.42
CA GLY A 97 4.41 15.81 14.15
C GLY A 97 5.31 14.89 13.32
N GLY A 98 5.42 15.09 12.00
CA GLY A 98 6.34 14.31 11.15
C GLY A 98 5.94 12.84 11.06
N ARG A 99 4.64 12.58 10.90
CA ARG A 99 4.10 11.22 10.87
C ARG A 99 4.66 10.43 9.70
N LEU A 100 4.72 9.11 9.85
CA LEU A 100 5.18 8.19 8.83
C LEU A 100 4.06 7.18 8.55
N ALA A 101 3.70 7.04 7.27
CA ALA A 101 2.86 5.94 6.80
C ALA A 101 3.72 4.92 6.06
N VAL A 102 3.63 3.64 6.43
CA VAL A 102 4.27 2.53 5.71
C VAL A 102 3.19 1.61 5.17
N LEU A 103 3.05 1.54 3.85
CA LEU A 103 2.07 0.69 3.19
C LEU A 103 2.76 -0.57 2.67
N ILE A 104 2.25 -1.75 3.05
CA ILE A 104 2.83 -3.04 2.67
C ILE A 104 1.83 -3.82 1.83
N GLY A 105 2.21 -4.17 0.61
CA GLY A 105 1.35 -4.88 -0.34
C GLY A 105 2.02 -6.09 -0.97
N SER A 106 1.25 -7.16 -1.21
CA SER A 106 1.76 -8.34 -1.94
C SER A 106 1.51 -8.24 -3.44
N ASP A 107 2.58 -8.27 -4.23
CA ASP A 107 2.50 -8.27 -5.69
C ASP A 107 2.11 -9.66 -6.21
N THR A 108 0.87 -9.78 -6.69
CA THR A 108 0.31 -10.98 -7.33
C THR A 108 0.23 -10.86 -8.86
N THR A 109 0.79 -9.81 -9.45
CA THR A 109 0.57 -9.44 -10.86
C THR A 109 1.46 -10.18 -11.85
N LYS A 110 2.57 -10.77 -11.38
CA LYS A 110 3.60 -11.43 -12.21
C LYS A 110 3.35 -12.93 -12.48
N GLY A 111 2.24 -13.47 -11.98
CA GLY A 111 1.90 -14.89 -12.10
C GLY A 111 1.06 -15.24 -13.35
N ILE A 112 0.63 -16.50 -13.41
CA ILE A 112 -0.35 -16.97 -14.41
C ILE A 112 -1.67 -16.21 -14.21
N VAL A 113 -2.37 -15.93 -15.31
CA VAL A 113 -3.70 -15.32 -15.27
C VAL A 113 -4.68 -16.23 -14.53
N PRO A 114 -5.35 -15.77 -13.45
CA PRO A 114 -6.29 -16.59 -12.70
C PRO A 114 -7.43 -17.17 -13.55
N LEU A 115 -7.88 -18.38 -13.22
CA LEU A 115 -9.03 -19.02 -13.87
C LEU A 115 -10.36 -18.39 -13.44
N GLU A 116 -10.46 -18.05 -12.15
CA GLU A 116 -11.64 -17.39 -11.61
C GLU A 116 -11.68 -15.92 -12.03
N ARG A 117 -12.88 -15.47 -12.42
CA ARG A 117 -13.08 -14.10 -12.90
C ARG A 117 -12.83 -13.07 -11.79
N SER A 118 -13.33 -13.34 -10.59
CA SER A 118 -13.14 -12.49 -9.41
C SER A 118 -11.66 -12.28 -9.10
N ASP A 119 -10.84 -13.33 -9.22
CA ASP A 119 -9.41 -13.26 -8.95
C ASP A 119 -8.66 -12.45 -10.01
N ARG A 120 -9.06 -12.56 -11.28
CA ARG A 120 -8.53 -11.67 -12.34
C ARG A 120 -8.88 -10.22 -12.10
N GLU A 121 -10.13 -9.95 -11.74
CA GLU A 121 -10.61 -8.59 -11.45
C GLU A 121 -9.94 -8.02 -10.20
N TRP A 122 -9.72 -8.84 -9.17
CA TRP A 122 -8.93 -8.44 -8.00
C TRP A 122 -7.49 -8.12 -8.39
N ARG A 123 -6.81 -9.01 -9.11
CA ARG A 123 -5.44 -8.77 -9.62
C ARG A 123 -5.32 -7.46 -10.40
N ASP A 124 -6.26 -7.21 -11.32
CA ASP A 124 -6.25 -6.00 -12.14
C ASP A 124 -6.49 -4.73 -11.31
N ARG A 125 -7.40 -4.77 -10.33
CA ARG A 125 -7.64 -3.67 -9.37
C ARG A 125 -6.44 -3.44 -8.45
N THR A 126 -5.81 -4.49 -7.95
CA THR A 126 -4.58 -4.41 -7.14
C THR A 126 -3.45 -3.76 -7.92
N GLY A 127 -3.27 -4.15 -9.19
CA GLY A 127 -2.27 -3.51 -10.06
C GLY A 127 -2.49 -2.01 -10.23
N PHE A 128 -3.75 -1.57 -10.33
CA PHE A 128 -4.07 -0.14 -10.36
C PHE A 128 -3.84 0.55 -9.01
N LEU A 129 -4.31 -0.04 -7.91
CA LEU A 129 -4.07 0.48 -6.56
C LEU A 129 -2.58 0.69 -6.30
N PHE A 130 -1.74 -0.29 -6.64
CA PHE A 130 -0.30 -0.22 -6.40
C PHE A 130 0.39 0.83 -7.28
N GLN A 131 -0.11 1.07 -8.50
CA GLN A 131 0.36 2.20 -9.31
C GLN A 131 0.03 3.54 -8.63
N THR A 132 -1.18 3.68 -8.10
CA THR A 132 -1.59 4.88 -7.35
C THR A 132 -0.72 5.06 -6.11
N VAL A 133 -0.54 4.01 -5.31
CA VAL A 133 0.32 4.05 -4.10
C VAL A 133 1.77 4.41 -4.46
N MET A 134 2.36 3.77 -5.47
CA MET A 134 3.73 4.06 -5.93
C MET A 134 3.92 5.53 -6.36
N LYS A 135 2.90 6.13 -7.00
CA LYS A 135 2.95 7.56 -7.36
C LYS A 135 2.99 8.46 -6.12
N GLN A 136 2.21 8.11 -5.10
CA GLN A 136 2.09 8.90 -3.87
C GLN A 136 3.21 8.67 -2.85
N ALA A 137 3.89 7.52 -2.91
CA ALA A 137 4.97 7.17 -1.98
C ALA A 137 6.21 8.04 -2.20
N ASP A 138 6.89 8.46 -1.13
CA ASP A 138 8.17 9.15 -1.19
C ASP A 138 9.30 8.17 -1.47
N ASN A 139 9.30 7.05 -0.75
CA ASN A 139 10.21 5.94 -1.00
C ASN A 139 9.42 4.68 -1.34
N ALA A 140 10.02 3.84 -2.19
CA ALA A 140 9.44 2.53 -2.50
C ALA A 140 10.49 1.44 -2.48
N TYR A 141 10.13 0.27 -1.94
CA TYR A 141 11.03 -0.85 -1.77
C TYR A 141 10.42 -2.14 -2.32
N LEU A 142 11.22 -2.88 -3.10
CA LEU A 142 10.91 -4.24 -3.53
C LEU A 142 11.67 -5.21 -2.63
N ILE A 143 10.94 -6.11 -1.96
CA ILE A 143 11.52 -7.12 -1.08
C ILE A 143 11.49 -8.48 -1.78
N TRP A 144 12.64 -9.14 -1.81
CA TRP A 144 12.83 -10.46 -2.36
C TRP A 144 13.64 -11.33 -1.39
N PHE A 145 13.00 -12.37 -0.84
CA PHE A 145 13.60 -13.27 0.15
C PHE A 145 14.34 -12.54 1.31
N GLY A 146 13.73 -11.49 1.86
CA GLY A 146 14.28 -10.66 2.94
C GLY A 146 15.27 -9.59 2.48
N LEU A 147 15.67 -9.58 1.21
CA LEU A 147 16.53 -8.55 0.63
C LEU A 147 15.68 -7.41 0.07
N GLY A 148 15.96 -6.17 0.48
CA GLY A 148 15.25 -4.99 -0.01
C GLY A 148 16.05 -4.23 -1.06
N GLU A 149 15.39 -3.90 -2.17
CA GLU A 149 15.88 -3.01 -3.23
C GLU A 149 15.05 -1.72 -3.22
N LYS A 150 15.70 -0.56 -3.16
CA LYS A 150 15.03 0.74 -3.25
C LYS A 150 14.72 1.06 -4.72
N LEU A 151 13.45 1.30 -5.03
CA LEU A 151 12.95 1.63 -6.37
C LEU A 151 12.78 3.14 -6.57
N LYS A 152 12.40 3.85 -5.52
CA LYS A 152 12.20 5.30 -5.44
C LYS A 152 12.81 5.78 -4.15
#